data_AF-A0A945UD18-F1
#
_entry.id   AF-A0A945UD18-F1
#
_cell.length_a   1.000
_cell.length_b   1.000
_cell.length_c   1.000
_cell.angle_alpha   90.00
_cell.angle_beta   90.00
_cell.angle_gamma   90.00
#
_symmetry.space_group_name_H-M   'P 1'
#
loop_
_entity.id
_entity.type
_entity.pdbx_description
1 polymer ?
#
loop_
_entity_poly.entity_id
_entity_poly.type
_entity_poly.pdbx_seq_one_letter_code
_entity_poly.pdbx_strand_id
1 'polypeptide(L)'
;MKQFFQTRAVVALFAVLFLSACGLPQSDQPRVWNTAPGPYQVKHVDALVLNDAGQDRDVQMQVSYPVGKGTFPVVVFSHGAFCYPQNYRAITDFWVSNGYVVVALDHLDSPNLGKINPRVLPILQEARAKDLSFVLDSLDDIEVSIPEFAGKLDRERFAVAGHSFGGMISEVMVGAPITRPDGEVVSYADERFDAAVIISGVGPAAMVDKSRLTEAAFDSINRPLFASGGTLDTGNVGTREQFPWEWRMSPYTLSPPEDKYSLVLENGDHYLGGEICRPNRGGDNDPQGVEIVRVLNTAFLDAYVKNDSAAKEFLRTVDVSSITSERAALEYK
;
A
#
# COMPACT_ATOMS: atom_id res chain seq x y z
N MET A 1 86.73 -42.56 -20.14
CA MET A 1 87.32 -41.87 -18.98
C MET A 1 86.30 -40.85 -18.48
N LYS A 2 85.96 -40.88 -17.18
CA LYS A 2 84.97 -40.06 -16.43
C LYS A 2 83.49 -40.50 -16.60
N GLN A 3 82.91 -41.26 -15.66
CA GLN A 3 82.31 -40.93 -14.35
C GLN A 3 80.92 -40.27 -14.41
N PHE A 4 79.97 -40.99 -13.79
CA PHE A 4 78.61 -40.69 -13.33
C PHE A 4 78.24 -39.21 -13.11
N PHE A 5 76.99 -38.85 -13.42
CA PHE A 5 76.02 -38.37 -12.42
C PHE A 5 74.57 -38.59 -12.90
N GLN A 6 73.78 -39.25 -12.06
CA GLN A 6 72.32 -39.37 -12.17
C GLN A 6 71.67 -38.01 -11.83
N THR A 7 70.68 -37.59 -12.60
CA THR A 7 69.76 -36.54 -12.19
C THR A 7 68.34 -37.10 -12.23
N ARG A 8 67.72 -37.18 -11.05
CA ARG A 8 66.34 -37.62 -10.83
C ARG A 8 65.37 -36.60 -11.43
N ALA A 9 64.40 -37.05 -12.21
CA ALA A 9 63.28 -36.24 -12.65
C ALA A 9 62.36 -35.95 -11.45
N VAL A 10 62.16 -34.66 -11.14
CA VAL A 10 61.17 -34.19 -10.17
C VAL A 10 59.90 -33.86 -10.96
N VAL A 11 58.85 -34.65 -10.75
CA VAL A 11 57.49 -34.32 -11.23
C VAL A 11 56.88 -33.38 -10.19
N ALA A 12 56.71 -32.11 -10.54
CA ALA A 12 56.00 -31.15 -9.70
C ALA A 12 54.48 -31.36 -9.87
N LEU A 13 53.84 -31.91 -8.84
CA LEU A 13 52.39 -32.02 -8.72
C LEU A 13 51.84 -30.66 -8.28
N PHE A 14 51.11 -29.94 -9.14
CA PHE A 14 50.37 -28.74 -8.73
C PHE A 14 49.08 -29.17 -8.01
N ALA A 15 49.10 -29.15 -6.68
CA ALA A 15 47.88 -29.24 -5.88
C ALA A 15 47.18 -27.89 -5.89
N VAL A 16 46.01 -27.82 -6.54
CA VAL A 16 45.09 -26.68 -6.39
C VAL A 16 44.38 -26.85 -5.05
N LEU A 17 44.80 -26.07 -4.05
CA LEU A 17 44.12 -25.94 -2.77
C LEU A 17 42.83 -25.13 -2.98
N PHE A 18 41.68 -25.81 -2.96
CA PHE A 18 40.41 -25.17 -2.67
C PHE A 18 40.43 -24.72 -1.21
N LEU A 19 40.74 -23.44 -0.98
CA LEU A 19 40.44 -22.79 0.29
C LEU A 19 38.92 -22.65 0.37
N SER A 20 38.28 -23.56 1.09
CA SER A 20 36.94 -23.36 1.62
C SER A 20 36.95 -22.06 2.42
N ALA A 21 36.39 -21.00 1.84
CA ALA A 21 36.07 -19.80 2.58
C ALA A 21 34.99 -20.17 3.59
N CYS A 22 35.39 -20.38 4.85
CA CYS A 22 34.48 -20.26 5.97
C CYS A 22 33.84 -18.87 5.86
N GLY A 23 32.56 -18.84 5.51
CA GLY A 23 31.78 -17.61 5.47
C GLY A 23 31.87 -16.92 6.82
N LEU A 24 32.46 -15.73 6.82
CA LEU A 24 32.29 -14.80 7.94
C LEU A 24 30.79 -14.53 8.11
N PRO A 25 30.29 -14.38 9.33
CA PRO A 25 28.91 -13.97 9.54
C PRO A 25 28.66 -12.66 8.80
N GLN A 26 27.66 -12.70 7.93
CA GLN A 26 27.12 -11.55 7.21
C GLN A 26 26.80 -10.48 8.26
N SER A 27 27.34 -9.27 8.09
CA SER A 27 27.15 -8.16 9.03
C SER A 27 25.67 -7.93 9.36
N ASP A 28 25.35 -7.71 10.64
CA ASP A 28 24.06 -7.23 11.17
C ASP A 28 23.74 -5.79 10.69
N GLN A 29 23.70 -5.59 9.37
CA GLN A 29 23.09 -4.42 8.77
C GLN A 29 21.64 -4.80 8.47
N PRO A 30 20.65 -4.10 9.03
CA PRO A 30 19.27 -4.44 8.76
C PRO A 30 19.03 -4.32 7.25
N ARG A 31 18.46 -5.36 6.64
CA ARG A 31 18.06 -5.35 5.22
C ARG A 31 16.85 -4.43 5.10
N VAL A 32 17.03 -3.15 4.80
CA VAL A 32 15.88 -2.24 4.87
C VAL A 32 15.50 -1.49 3.60
N TRP A 33 16.33 -1.58 2.55
CA TRP A 33 15.86 -1.40 1.19
C TRP A 33 15.92 -2.75 0.47
N ASN A 34 14.79 -3.45 0.36
CA ASN A 34 14.68 -4.68 -0.41
C ASN A 34 13.56 -4.54 -1.44
N THR A 35 13.95 -4.49 -2.71
CA THR A 35 13.02 -4.35 -3.83
C THR A 35 12.55 -5.70 -4.38
N ALA A 36 13.15 -6.79 -3.93
CA ALA A 36 12.73 -8.14 -4.29
C ALA A 36 11.41 -8.49 -3.58
N PRO A 37 10.50 -9.23 -4.24
CA PRO A 37 9.32 -9.80 -3.59
C PRO A 37 9.70 -10.57 -2.32
N GLY A 38 8.78 -10.60 -1.35
CA GLY A 38 8.96 -11.38 -0.14
C GLY A 38 8.91 -12.89 -0.39
N PRO A 39 9.09 -13.70 0.66
CA PRO A 39 9.28 -15.15 0.52
C PRO A 39 8.02 -15.92 0.15
N TYR A 40 6.83 -15.30 0.20
CA TYR A 40 5.56 -15.97 -0.04
C TYR A 40 5.14 -15.88 -1.50
N GLN A 41 4.72 -17.02 -2.08
CA GLN A 41 3.98 -17.02 -3.33
C GLN A 41 2.61 -16.35 -3.11
N VAL A 42 2.18 -15.54 -4.07
CA VAL A 42 0.88 -14.85 -4.05
C VAL A 42 -0.19 -15.71 -4.74
N LYS A 43 -1.38 -15.80 -4.14
CA LYS A 43 -2.60 -16.31 -4.77
C LYS A 43 -3.70 -15.25 -4.76
N HIS A 44 -4.62 -15.36 -5.72
CA HIS A 44 -5.75 -14.45 -5.86
C HIS A 44 -7.07 -15.21 -5.94
N VAL A 45 -8.11 -14.64 -5.34
CA VAL A 45 -9.51 -14.88 -5.64
C VAL A 45 -10.04 -13.59 -6.25
N ASP A 46 -10.29 -13.60 -7.55
CA ASP A 46 -10.58 -12.38 -8.34
C ASP A 46 -12.03 -11.91 -8.23
N ALA A 47 -12.92 -12.73 -7.68
CA ALA A 47 -14.30 -12.36 -7.42
C ALA A 47 -14.86 -13.23 -6.28
N LEU A 48 -14.98 -12.63 -5.11
CA LEU A 48 -15.72 -13.15 -3.97
C LEU A 48 -16.88 -12.17 -3.72
N VAL A 49 -18.09 -12.70 -3.54
CA VAL A 49 -19.29 -11.89 -3.36
C VAL A 49 -19.95 -12.27 -2.04
N LEU A 50 -20.15 -11.28 -1.17
CA LEU A 50 -20.92 -11.42 0.06
C LEU A 50 -22.07 -10.41 0.07
N ASN A 51 -23.14 -10.74 0.76
CA ASN A 51 -24.27 -9.83 0.92
C ASN A 51 -24.06 -8.94 2.16
N ASP A 52 -24.10 -7.62 1.98
CA ASP A 52 -24.13 -6.65 3.07
C ASP A 52 -25.58 -6.23 3.32
N ALA A 53 -26.18 -6.83 4.35
CA ALA A 53 -27.54 -6.51 4.78
C ALA A 53 -27.69 -5.05 5.26
N GLY A 54 -26.61 -4.41 5.74
CA GLY A 54 -26.61 -3.01 6.18
C GLY A 54 -26.69 -2.02 5.01
N GLN A 55 -26.23 -2.42 3.83
CA GLN A 55 -26.33 -1.65 2.58
C GLN A 55 -27.41 -2.17 1.62
N ASP A 56 -28.06 -3.30 1.92
CA ASP A 56 -29.03 -4.00 1.06
C ASP A 56 -28.48 -4.29 -0.34
N ARG A 57 -27.24 -4.81 -0.39
CA ARG A 57 -26.59 -5.14 -1.65
C ARG A 57 -25.51 -6.19 -1.51
N ASP A 58 -25.14 -6.77 -2.64
CA ASP A 58 -23.94 -7.58 -2.75
C ASP A 58 -22.70 -6.68 -2.83
N VAL A 59 -21.64 -7.09 -2.14
CA VAL A 59 -20.31 -6.50 -2.16
C VAL A 59 -19.37 -7.51 -2.80
N GLN A 60 -18.86 -7.16 -3.97
CA GLN A 60 -17.82 -7.96 -4.64
C GLN A 60 -16.43 -7.47 -4.19
N MET A 61 -15.52 -8.42 -4.01
CA MET A 61 -14.16 -8.15 -3.58
C MET A 61 -13.16 -9.13 -4.20
N GLN A 62 -11.90 -8.72 -4.22
CA GLN A 62 -10.76 -9.57 -4.53
C GLN A 62 -9.98 -9.86 -3.26
N VAL A 63 -9.57 -11.10 -3.07
CA VAL A 63 -8.72 -11.51 -1.94
C VAL A 63 -7.40 -12.01 -2.48
N SER A 64 -6.31 -11.34 -2.10
CA SER A 64 -4.95 -11.76 -2.43
C SER A 64 -4.22 -12.15 -1.15
N TYR A 65 -3.57 -13.31 -1.15
CA TYR A 65 -3.02 -13.87 0.08
C TYR A 65 -1.76 -14.73 -0.13
N PRO A 66 -0.91 -14.86 0.91
CA PRO A 66 0.33 -15.61 0.84
C PRO A 66 0.10 -17.13 0.97
N VAL A 67 0.79 -17.89 0.13
CA VAL A 67 0.93 -19.33 0.25
C VAL A 67 2.04 -19.64 1.25
N GLY A 68 1.64 -20.09 2.43
CA GLY A 68 2.55 -20.41 3.53
C GLY A 68 1.78 -20.75 4.79
N LYS A 69 2.52 -21.15 5.83
CA LYS A 69 2.00 -21.33 7.19
C LYS A 69 2.01 -19.99 7.93
N GLY A 70 1.06 -19.82 8.84
CA GLY A 70 0.94 -18.65 9.71
C GLY A 70 -0.32 -17.83 9.42
N THR A 71 -0.58 -16.90 10.33
CA THR A 71 -1.56 -15.84 10.18
C THR A 71 -0.87 -14.58 9.67
N PHE A 72 -1.61 -13.76 8.93
CA PHE A 72 -1.10 -12.59 8.25
C PHE A 72 -2.05 -11.41 8.50
N PRO A 73 -1.53 -10.21 8.82
CA PRO A 73 -2.35 -9.01 8.95
C PRO A 73 -3.10 -8.70 7.67
N VAL A 74 -4.24 -8.02 7.81
CA VAL A 74 -5.14 -7.71 6.69
C VAL A 74 -5.01 -6.24 6.30
N VAL A 75 -4.82 -6.00 5.01
CA VAL A 75 -4.92 -4.68 4.40
C VAL A 75 -6.23 -4.63 3.61
N VAL A 76 -7.14 -3.74 3.99
CA VAL A 76 -8.37 -3.48 3.23
C VAL A 76 -8.08 -2.33 2.25
N PHE A 77 -8.26 -2.59 0.95
CA PHE A 77 -7.83 -1.68 -0.11
C PHE A 77 -8.99 -1.06 -0.88
N SER A 78 -9.00 0.27 -0.99
CA SER A 78 -9.96 1.04 -1.79
C SER A 78 -9.31 1.65 -3.04
N HIS A 79 -9.83 1.30 -4.22
CA HIS A 79 -9.32 1.85 -5.48
C HIS A 79 -9.76 3.30 -5.71
N GLY A 80 -9.01 4.04 -6.53
CA GLY A 80 -9.40 5.37 -7.02
C GLY A 80 -10.70 5.37 -7.85
N ALA A 81 -11.30 6.54 -8.02
CA ALA A 81 -12.60 6.68 -8.68
C ALA A 81 -12.62 6.06 -10.08
N PHE A 82 -13.59 5.18 -10.31
CA PHE A 82 -13.84 4.47 -11.56
C PHE A 82 -12.70 3.54 -12.02
N CYS A 83 -11.88 3.06 -11.09
CA CYS A 83 -10.78 2.13 -11.37
C CYS A 83 -11.12 0.69 -10.96
N TYR A 84 -10.21 -0.21 -11.31
CA TYR A 84 -10.31 -1.62 -11.01
C TYR A 84 -9.36 -1.98 -9.87
N PRO A 85 -9.78 -2.78 -8.87
CA PRO A 85 -8.88 -3.22 -7.80
C PRO A 85 -7.68 -4.04 -8.30
N GLN A 86 -7.84 -4.87 -9.36
CA GLN A 86 -6.71 -5.64 -9.92
C GLN A 86 -5.61 -4.77 -10.54
N ASN A 87 -5.89 -3.51 -10.87
CA ASN A 87 -4.89 -2.61 -11.46
C ASN A 87 -3.91 -2.06 -10.42
N TYR A 88 -3.92 -2.54 -9.18
CA TYR A 88 -2.99 -2.14 -8.12
C TYR A 88 -2.00 -3.26 -7.73
N ARG A 89 -2.06 -4.41 -8.42
CA ARG A 89 -1.24 -5.60 -8.12
C ARG A 89 0.26 -5.34 -8.11
N ALA A 90 0.76 -4.39 -8.90
CA ALA A 90 2.18 -4.02 -8.89
C ALA A 90 2.68 -3.52 -7.51
N ILE A 91 1.76 -3.02 -6.68
CA ILE A 91 1.98 -2.61 -5.29
C ILE A 91 1.44 -3.68 -4.32
N THR A 92 0.17 -4.10 -4.45
CA THR A 92 -0.47 -4.96 -3.45
C THR A 92 0.13 -6.36 -3.41
N ASP A 93 0.57 -6.93 -4.54
CA ASP A 93 1.18 -8.26 -4.57
C ASP A 93 2.54 -8.26 -3.88
N PHE A 94 3.21 -7.11 -3.88
CA PHE A 94 4.43 -6.93 -3.12
C PHE A 94 4.14 -7.03 -1.62
N TRP A 95 3.07 -6.38 -1.12
CA TRP A 95 2.63 -6.55 0.27
C TRP A 95 2.26 -8.00 0.57
N VAL A 96 1.52 -8.65 -0.32
CA VAL A 96 1.12 -10.05 -0.13
C VAL A 96 2.33 -10.98 -0.06
N SER A 97 3.31 -10.79 -0.95
CA SER A 97 4.55 -11.56 -0.94
C SER A 97 5.38 -11.36 0.35
N ASN A 98 5.21 -10.21 1.02
CA ASN A 98 5.81 -9.87 2.31
C ASN A 98 4.93 -10.24 3.52
N GLY A 99 3.89 -11.05 3.32
CA GLY A 99 3.10 -11.63 4.41
C GLY A 99 1.95 -10.72 4.88
N TYR A 100 1.20 -10.18 3.93
CA TYR A 100 -0.10 -9.54 4.18
C TYR A 100 -1.20 -10.24 3.41
N VAL A 101 -2.41 -10.25 3.96
CA VAL A 101 -3.62 -10.47 3.17
C VAL A 101 -4.09 -9.11 2.65
N VAL A 102 -4.48 -9.04 1.38
CA VAL A 102 -5.11 -7.85 0.82
C VAL A 102 -6.54 -8.19 0.40
N VAL A 103 -7.51 -7.47 0.94
CA VAL A 103 -8.91 -7.51 0.50
C VAL A 103 -9.23 -6.20 -0.23
N ALA A 104 -9.37 -6.26 -1.55
CA ALA A 104 -9.59 -5.09 -2.40
C ALA A 104 -11.02 -5.09 -2.95
N LEU A 105 -11.77 -4.01 -2.73
CA LEU A 105 -13.21 -3.99 -3.01
C LEU A 105 -13.52 -3.53 -4.43
N ASP A 106 -14.53 -4.16 -5.05
CA ASP A 106 -15.20 -3.62 -6.22
C ASP A 106 -16.32 -2.70 -5.74
N HIS A 107 -15.96 -1.43 -5.51
CA HIS A 107 -16.96 -0.43 -5.12
C HIS A 107 -17.99 -0.20 -6.23
N LEU A 108 -19.10 0.48 -5.93
CA LEU A 108 -20.22 0.71 -6.86
C LEU A 108 -19.84 1.43 -8.17
N ASP A 109 -18.67 2.05 -8.23
CA ASP A 109 -18.10 2.68 -9.41
C ASP A 109 -16.97 1.87 -10.08
N SER A 110 -16.62 0.68 -9.55
CA SER A 110 -15.71 -0.27 -10.21
C SER A 110 -16.33 -0.75 -11.53
N PRO A 111 -15.61 -0.67 -12.66
CA PRO A 111 -16.15 -1.17 -13.91
C PRO A 111 -16.25 -2.70 -13.98
N ASN A 112 -15.70 -3.45 -13.01
CA ASN A 112 -15.97 -4.90 -12.87
C ASN A 112 -17.46 -5.18 -12.65
N LEU A 113 -18.21 -4.24 -12.06
CA LEU A 113 -19.66 -4.35 -11.85
C LEU A 113 -20.49 -3.96 -13.09
N GLY A 114 -19.83 -3.69 -14.21
CA GLY A 114 -20.47 -3.29 -15.47
C GLY A 114 -20.77 -1.79 -15.53
N LYS A 115 -21.85 -1.43 -16.22
CA LYS A 115 -22.19 -0.02 -16.45
C LYS A 115 -22.66 0.64 -15.15
N ILE A 116 -21.93 1.67 -14.74
CA ILE A 116 -22.24 2.46 -13.53
C ILE A 116 -23.64 3.04 -13.63
N ASN A 117 -24.46 2.78 -12.62
CA ASN A 117 -25.76 3.40 -12.45
C ASN A 117 -25.57 4.83 -11.89
N PRO A 118 -25.94 5.91 -12.60
CA PRO A 118 -25.74 7.27 -12.12
C PRO A 118 -26.38 7.58 -10.75
N ARG A 119 -27.36 6.78 -10.32
CA ARG A 119 -28.00 6.91 -9.00
C ARG A 119 -27.06 6.57 -7.83
N VAL A 120 -25.95 5.87 -8.06
CA VAL A 120 -24.99 5.56 -6.98
C VAL A 120 -24.03 6.71 -6.71
N LEU A 121 -23.83 7.62 -7.67
CA LEU A 121 -22.85 8.71 -7.56
C LEU A 121 -23.00 9.53 -6.27
N PRO A 122 -24.21 9.91 -5.83
CA PRO A 122 -24.38 10.69 -4.59
C PRO A 122 -24.08 9.90 -3.30
N ILE A 123 -24.02 8.57 -3.35
CA ILE A 123 -23.80 7.73 -2.16
C ILE A 123 -22.41 7.06 -2.17
N LEU A 124 -21.58 7.28 -3.20
CA LEU A 124 -20.33 6.56 -3.38
C LEU A 124 -19.41 6.66 -2.17
N GLN A 125 -19.27 7.86 -1.59
CA GLN A 125 -18.38 8.06 -0.45
C GLN A 125 -18.83 7.25 0.77
N GLU A 126 -20.10 7.37 1.15
CA GLU A 126 -20.65 6.66 2.29
C GLU A 126 -20.65 5.14 2.07
N ALA A 127 -21.02 4.68 0.87
CA ALA A 127 -21.00 3.27 0.52
C ALA A 127 -19.58 2.70 0.60
N ARG A 128 -18.56 3.43 0.12
CA ARG A 128 -17.15 3.03 0.19
C ARG A 128 -16.63 2.92 1.62
N ALA A 129 -17.00 3.84 2.51
CA ALA A 129 -16.61 3.76 3.91
C ALA A 129 -17.24 2.53 4.60
N LYS A 130 -18.53 2.30 4.39
CA LYS A 130 -19.25 1.13 4.93
C LYS A 130 -18.70 -0.20 4.41
N ASP A 131 -18.38 -0.23 3.12
CA ASP A 131 -17.73 -1.36 2.44
C ASP A 131 -16.44 -1.82 3.15
N LEU A 132 -15.62 -0.88 3.64
CA LEU A 132 -14.38 -1.21 4.32
C LEU A 132 -14.62 -1.84 5.69
N SER A 133 -15.54 -1.30 6.49
CA SER A 133 -15.93 -1.91 7.76
C SER A 133 -16.62 -3.26 7.57
N PHE A 134 -17.42 -3.41 6.52
CA PHE A 134 -18.08 -4.66 6.18
C PHE A 134 -17.06 -5.80 5.94
N VAL A 135 -15.92 -5.52 5.28
CA VAL A 135 -14.85 -6.52 5.13
C VAL A 135 -14.37 -7.07 6.48
N LEU A 136 -14.16 -6.18 7.46
CA LEU A 136 -13.70 -6.58 8.78
C LEU A 136 -14.79 -7.34 9.56
N ASP A 137 -16.07 -7.02 9.33
CA ASP A 137 -17.20 -7.74 9.91
C ASP A 137 -17.39 -9.13 9.29
N SER A 138 -16.96 -9.30 8.03
CA SER A 138 -17.18 -10.52 7.24
C SER A 138 -15.95 -11.42 7.08
N LEU A 139 -14.91 -11.25 7.90
CA LEU A 139 -13.68 -12.07 7.81
C LEU A 139 -13.96 -13.58 7.93
N ASP A 140 -14.93 -13.98 8.76
CA ASP A 140 -15.37 -15.38 8.88
C ASP A 140 -15.95 -15.92 7.57
N ASP A 141 -16.84 -15.16 6.95
CA ASP A 141 -17.50 -15.56 5.69
C ASP A 141 -16.50 -15.57 4.52
N ILE A 142 -15.55 -14.64 4.49
CA ILE A 142 -14.43 -14.63 3.53
C ILE A 142 -13.60 -15.90 3.70
N GLU A 143 -13.25 -16.27 4.93
CA GLU A 143 -12.46 -17.45 5.24
C GLU A 143 -13.15 -18.76 4.85
N VAL A 144 -14.46 -18.88 5.16
CA VAL A 144 -15.27 -20.03 4.76
C VAL A 144 -15.39 -20.16 3.24
N SER A 145 -15.47 -19.03 2.53
CA SER A 145 -15.62 -19.00 1.07
C SER A 145 -14.35 -19.41 0.31
N ILE A 146 -13.19 -19.41 0.98
CA ILE A 146 -11.90 -19.75 0.37
C ILE A 146 -11.25 -20.86 1.21
N PRO A 147 -11.49 -22.16 0.94
CA PRO A 147 -11.04 -23.25 1.82
C PRO A 147 -9.52 -23.29 2.08
N GLU A 148 -8.70 -22.86 1.11
CA GLU A 148 -7.24 -22.76 1.25
C GLU A 148 -6.75 -21.53 2.03
N PHE A 149 -7.66 -20.63 2.38
CA PHE A 149 -7.45 -19.42 3.16
C PHE A 149 -7.67 -19.62 4.66
N ALA A 150 -8.21 -20.78 5.05
CA ALA A 150 -8.47 -21.13 6.44
C ALA A 150 -7.20 -21.02 7.31
N GLY A 151 -7.33 -20.33 8.43
CA GLY A 151 -6.30 -20.06 9.43
C GLY A 151 -5.25 -19.03 9.01
N LYS A 152 -5.47 -18.26 7.94
CA LYS A 152 -4.49 -17.27 7.44
C LYS A 152 -4.69 -15.86 7.95
N LEU A 153 -5.83 -15.53 8.53
CA LEU A 153 -6.14 -14.17 8.97
C LEU A 153 -5.60 -13.91 10.37
N ASP A 154 -4.76 -12.88 10.51
CA ASP A 154 -4.50 -12.24 11.81
C ASP A 154 -5.63 -11.24 12.07
N ARG A 155 -6.45 -11.51 13.09
CA ARG A 155 -7.70 -10.79 13.37
C ARG A 155 -7.52 -9.64 14.36
N GLU A 156 -6.29 -9.33 14.71
CA GLU A 156 -5.96 -8.25 15.63
C GLU A 156 -5.17 -7.13 14.95
N ARG A 157 -4.81 -7.30 13.68
CA ARG A 157 -3.89 -6.39 12.97
C ARG A 157 -4.42 -6.03 11.59
N PHE A 158 -4.84 -4.78 11.45
CA PHE A 158 -5.53 -4.27 10.28
C PHE A 158 -4.91 -2.97 9.80
N ALA A 159 -4.73 -2.85 8.48
CA ALA A 159 -4.46 -1.57 7.85
C ALA A 159 -5.54 -1.25 6.82
N VAL A 160 -5.75 0.04 6.62
CA VAL A 160 -6.52 0.55 5.50
C VAL A 160 -5.57 1.17 4.49
N ALA A 161 -5.81 0.95 3.21
CA ALA A 161 -5.01 1.55 2.15
C ALA A 161 -5.89 1.97 0.98
N GLY A 162 -5.47 2.99 0.26
CA GLY A 162 -6.20 3.37 -0.94
C GLY A 162 -5.53 4.42 -1.78
N HIS A 163 -6.01 4.51 -3.01
CA HIS A 163 -5.51 5.45 -4.00
C HIS A 163 -6.55 6.52 -4.34
N SER A 164 -6.16 7.80 -4.44
CA SER A 164 -7.04 8.87 -4.93
C SER A 164 -8.31 8.97 -4.08
N PHE A 165 -9.50 8.79 -4.66
CA PHE A 165 -10.74 8.71 -3.90
C PHE A 165 -10.72 7.61 -2.82
N GLY A 166 -10.09 6.46 -3.09
CA GLY A 166 -9.89 5.42 -2.06
C GLY A 166 -8.87 5.83 -0.99
N GLY A 167 -7.92 6.72 -1.32
CA GLY A 167 -7.04 7.36 -0.35
C GLY A 167 -7.84 8.26 0.60
N MET A 168 -8.75 9.09 0.07
CA MET A 168 -9.69 9.87 0.87
C MET A 168 -10.52 8.99 1.81
N ILE A 169 -11.04 7.85 1.32
CA ILE A 169 -11.79 6.92 2.16
C ILE A 169 -10.90 6.34 3.26
N SER A 170 -9.63 6.06 2.96
CA SER A 170 -8.68 5.58 3.97
C SER A 170 -8.43 6.63 5.06
N GLU A 171 -8.28 7.91 4.70
CA GLU A 171 -8.18 9.04 5.65
C GLU A 171 -9.42 9.11 6.57
N VAL A 172 -10.60 8.94 5.98
CA VAL A 172 -11.88 8.92 6.70
C VAL A 172 -11.97 7.74 7.67
N MET A 173 -11.53 6.55 7.26
CA MET A 173 -11.53 5.35 8.12
C MET A 173 -10.60 5.48 9.34
N VAL A 174 -9.54 6.29 9.25
CA VAL A 174 -8.62 6.53 10.38
C VAL A 174 -8.84 7.83 11.14
N GLY A 175 -9.94 8.53 10.88
CA GLY A 175 -10.41 9.58 11.78
C GLY A 175 -10.92 10.85 11.14
N ALA A 176 -10.68 11.11 9.85
CA ALA A 176 -11.14 12.35 9.24
C ALA A 176 -12.67 12.36 9.07
N PRO A 177 -13.42 13.23 9.79
CA PRO A 177 -14.85 13.32 9.59
C PRO A 177 -15.20 14.06 8.29
N ILE A 178 -16.38 13.77 7.76
CA ILE A 178 -16.93 14.49 6.61
C ILE A 178 -18.03 15.43 7.07
N THR A 179 -17.98 16.68 6.59
CA THR A 179 -19.08 17.63 6.77
C THR A 179 -20.09 17.45 5.63
N ARG A 180 -21.32 17.06 5.94
CA ARG A 180 -22.42 16.89 5.00
C ARG A 180 -22.95 18.24 4.48
N PRO A 181 -23.74 18.25 3.38
CA PRO A 181 -24.30 19.49 2.83
C PRO A 181 -25.19 20.29 3.77
N ASP A 182 -25.80 19.63 4.77
CA ASP A 182 -26.62 20.24 5.82
C ASP A 182 -25.79 20.78 7.00
N GLY A 183 -24.47 20.60 6.98
CA GLY A 183 -23.54 21.01 8.02
C GLY A 183 -23.29 19.98 9.11
N GLU A 184 -23.92 18.81 9.05
CA GLU A 184 -23.65 17.72 9.99
C GLU A 184 -22.23 17.19 9.78
N VAL A 185 -21.46 17.02 10.87
CA VAL A 185 -20.13 16.41 10.85
C VAL A 185 -20.26 14.95 11.23
N VAL A 186 -19.92 14.05 10.31
CA VAL A 186 -20.08 12.61 10.48
C VAL A 186 -18.74 11.91 10.39
N SER A 187 -18.46 11.08 11.39
CA SER A 187 -17.32 10.19 11.40
C SER A 187 -17.70 8.82 10.85
N TYR A 188 -16.82 8.26 10.03
CA TYR A 188 -16.87 6.87 9.60
C TYR A 188 -15.63 6.09 10.08
N ALA A 189 -14.93 6.63 11.08
CA ALA A 189 -13.73 6.01 11.61
C ALA A 189 -14.04 4.59 12.13
N ASP A 190 -13.15 3.65 11.82
CA ASP A 190 -13.21 2.28 12.33
C ASP A 190 -11.97 2.03 13.18
N GLU A 191 -12.18 1.90 14.49
CA GLU A 191 -11.10 1.83 15.47
C GLU A 191 -10.23 0.59 15.35
N ARG A 192 -10.67 -0.41 14.56
CA ARG A 192 -9.91 -1.63 14.28
C ARG A 192 -8.70 -1.39 13.39
N PHE A 193 -8.67 -0.32 12.59
CA PHE A 193 -7.50 -0.02 11.76
C PHE A 193 -6.35 0.54 12.59
N ASP A 194 -5.19 -0.14 12.53
CA ASP A 194 -3.97 0.25 13.23
C ASP A 194 -3.23 1.38 12.51
N ALA A 195 -3.28 1.39 11.17
CA ALA A 195 -2.53 2.33 10.33
C ALA A 195 -3.18 2.55 8.95
N ALA A 196 -2.84 3.67 8.30
CA ALA A 196 -3.31 3.99 6.96
C ALA A 196 -2.18 4.21 5.94
N VAL A 197 -2.33 3.67 4.73
CA VAL A 197 -1.49 3.99 3.56
C VAL A 197 -2.32 4.77 2.53
N ILE A 198 -1.94 6.02 2.30
CA ILE A 198 -2.64 6.95 1.41
C ILE A 198 -1.79 7.19 0.16
N ILE A 199 -2.23 6.66 -0.99
CA ILE A 199 -1.55 6.86 -2.27
C ILE A 199 -2.29 7.95 -3.04
N SER A 200 -1.61 9.06 -3.33
CA SER A 200 -2.18 10.22 -4.02
C SER A 200 -3.51 10.68 -3.39
N GLY A 201 -3.46 10.97 -2.09
CA GLY A 201 -4.62 11.29 -1.24
C GLY A 201 -5.42 12.51 -1.67
N VAL A 202 -6.36 12.91 -0.83
CA VAL A 202 -7.26 14.04 -1.10
C VAL A 202 -7.17 15.01 0.05
N GLY A 203 -6.65 16.21 -0.21
CA GLY A 203 -6.68 17.28 0.78
C GLY A 203 -8.05 17.93 0.95
N PRO A 204 -8.13 19.05 1.68
CA PRO A 204 -9.38 19.77 1.89
C PRO A 204 -10.05 20.16 0.57
N ALA A 205 -11.31 19.77 0.40
CA ALA A 205 -12.08 20.08 -0.80
C ALA A 205 -13.59 19.95 -0.58
N ALA A 206 -14.36 20.61 -1.44
CA ALA A 206 -15.80 20.37 -1.60
C ALA A 206 -16.02 19.29 -2.67
N MET A 207 -16.68 18.20 -2.27
CA MET A 207 -16.94 17.04 -3.12
C MET A 207 -18.12 17.29 -4.07
N VAL A 208 -18.28 16.40 -5.06
CA VAL A 208 -19.36 16.48 -6.06
C VAL A 208 -20.76 16.44 -5.43
N ASP A 209 -20.92 15.70 -4.33
CA ASP A 209 -22.17 15.60 -3.56
C ASP A 209 -22.40 16.79 -2.61
N LYS A 210 -21.51 17.80 -2.64
CA LYS A 210 -21.46 18.98 -1.77
C LYS A 210 -21.05 18.70 -0.31
N SER A 211 -20.67 17.46 0.02
CA SER A 211 -19.96 17.21 1.26
C SER A 211 -18.57 17.85 1.21
N ARG A 212 -17.93 17.99 2.37
CA ARG A 212 -16.63 18.65 2.50
C ARG A 212 -15.73 17.84 3.40
N LEU A 213 -14.53 17.56 2.89
CA LEU A 213 -13.38 17.25 3.72
C LEU A 213 -12.75 18.60 4.09
N THR A 214 -12.87 18.99 5.35
CA THR A 214 -12.38 20.29 5.83
C THR A 214 -10.93 20.19 6.28
N GLU A 215 -10.22 21.30 6.39
CA GLU A 215 -8.86 21.32 6.96
C GLU A 215 -8.84 20.76 8.40
N ALA A 216 -9.81 21.19 9.23
CA ALA A 216 -9.97 20.71 10.60
C ALA A 216 -10.35 19.21 10.70
N ALA A 217 -10.77 18.55 9.62
CA ALA A 217 -11.02 17.12 9.65
C ALA A 217 -9.74 16.32 9.92
N PHE A 218 -8.60 16.81 9.42
CA PHE A 218 -7.31 16.14 9.54
C PHE A 218 -6.77 16.13 10.97
N ASP A 219 -7.22 17.06 11.83
CA ASP A 219 -6.89 17.11 13.27
C ASP A 219 -7.28 15.83 14.02
N SER A 220 -8.24 15.07 13.48
CA SER A 220 -8.74 13.83 14.09
C SER A 220 -7.97 12.58 13.68
N ILE A 221 -7.06 12.67 12.70
CA ILE A 221 -6.24 11.54 12.24
C ILE A 221 -5.04 11.33 13.19
N ASN A 222 -5.29 10.60 14.28
CA ASN A 222 -4.28 10.30 15.29
C ASN A 222 -3.53 8.97 15.03
N ARG A 223 -4.02 8.13 14.11
CA ARG A 223 -3.38 6.86 13.75
C ARG A 223 -2.10 7.08 12.94
N PRO A 224 -1.14 6.15 12.97
CA PRO A 224 -0.03 6.13 12.02
C PRO A 224 -0.52 6.25 10.57
N LEU A 225 0.12 7.09 9.78
CA LEU A 225 -0.28 7.34 8.39
C LEU A 225 0.93 7.54 7.48
N PHE A 226 0.88 6.92 6.30
CA PHE A 226 1.87 7.09 5.23
C PHE A 226 1.20 7.72 4.00
N ALA A 227 1.50 8.98 3.70
CA ALA A 227 1.03 9.66 2.50
C ALA A 227 2.09 9.55 1.39
N SER A 228 1.67 9.23 0.17
CA SER A 228 2.52 9.23 -1.03
C SER A 228 1.92 10.13 -2.12
N GLY A 229 2.75 10.80 -2.89
CA GLY A 229 2.34 11.59 -4.06
C GLY A 229 3.53 11.87 -4.97
N GLY A 230 3.34 12.68 -6.01
CA GLY A 230 4.43 13.09 -6.89
C GLY A 230 4.27 14.51 -7.42
N THR A 231 5.37 15.12 -7.87
CA THR A 231 5.41 16.55 -8.22
C THR A 231 4.58 16.92 -9.47
N LEU A 232 4.11 15.93 -10.24
CA LEU A 232 3.18 16.11 -11.37
C LEU A 232 1.74 15.72 -11.04
N ASP A 233 1.47 15.23 -9.83
CA ASP A 233 0.12 14.81 -9.39
C ASP A 233 -0.72 16.01 -8.93
N THR A 234 -1.24 16.77 -9.89
CA THR A 234 -2.24 17.81 -9.59
C THR A 234 -3.58 17.19 -9.19
N GLY A 235 -4.23 17.80 -8.19
CA GLY A 235 -5.47 17.31 -7.59
C GLY A 235 -6.74 17.80 -8.28
N ASN A 236 -7.74 16.93 -8.38
CA ASN A 236 -9.11 17.27 -8.76
C ASN A 236 -10.07 16.24 -8.18
N VAL A 237 -11.19 16.68 -7.60
CA VAL A 237 -12.20 15.80 -6.96
C VAL A 237 -13.47 15.65 -7.80
N GLY A 238 -13.36 15.72 -9.13
CA GLY A 238 -14.49 15.72 -10.06
C GLY A 238 -15.19 17.06 -10.21
N THR A 239 -14.61 18.14 -9.67
CA THR A 239 -15.08 19.52 -9.82
C THR A 239 -14.28 20.25 -10.90
N ARG A 240 -14.48 21.57 -11.08
CA ARG A 240 -13.63 22.39 -11.97
C ARG A 240 -12.38 22.92 -11.28
N GLU A 241 -12.28 22.74 -9.97
CA GLU A 241 -11.15 23.20 -9.16
C GLU A 241 -9.95 22.30 -9.38
N GLN A 242 -8.76 22.90 -9.46
CA GLN A 242 -7.50 22.18 -9.54
C GLN A 242 -6.65 22.55 -8.33
N PHE A 243 -6.04 21.53 -7.73
CA PHE A 243 -5.16 21.67 -6.58
C PHE A 243 -3.72 21.35 -7.00
N PRO A 244 -2.72 22.04 -6.42
CA PRO A 244 -1.32 21.71 -6.67
C PRO A 244 -0.97 20.37 -6.01
N TRP A 245 0.18 19.77 -6.34
CA TRP A 245 0.51 18.43 -5.88
C TRP A 245 0.68 18.32 -4.36
N GLU A 246 1.06 19.42 -3.69
CA GLU A 246 1.21 19.49 -2.24
C GLU A 246 -0.11 19.20 -1.51
N TRP A 247 -1.24 19.46 -2.17
CA TRP A 247 -2.58 19.12 -1.65
C TRP A 247 -2.78 17.61 -1.48
N ARG A 248 -2.10 16.77 -2.28
CA ARG A 248 -2.08 15.31 -2.07
C ARG A 248 -1.42 14.92 -0.75
N MET A 249 -0.55 15.78 -0.23
CA MET A 249 0.21 15.57 0.99
C MET A 249 -0.50 16.16 2.22
N SER A 250 -1.71 16.70 2.08
CA SER A 250 -2.55 17.15 3.19
C SER A 250 -2.72 16.14 4.34
N PRO A 251 -2.85 14.82 4.10
CA PRO A 251 -2.89 13.83 5.17
C PRO A 251 -1.63 13.80 6.04
N TYR A 252 -0.47 14.14 5.48
CA TYR A 252 0.75 14.31 6.26
C TYR A 252 0.84 15.73 6.85
N THR A 253 0.58 16.77 6.07
CA THR A 253 0.85 18.15 6.51
C THR A 253 -0.12 18.63 7.58
N LEU A 254 -1.41 18.29 7.48
CA LEU A 254 -2.47 18.79 8.35
C LEU A 254 -2.74 17.91 9.57
N SER A 255 -2.45 16.62 9.52
CA SER A 255 -2.67 15.74 10.68
C SER A 255 -1.72 16.07 11.84
N PRO A 256 -2.11 15.76 13.09
CA PRO A 256 -1.22 15.88 14.23
C PRO A 256 0.12 15.16 13.99
N PRO A 257 1.23 15.67 14.54
CA PRO A 257 2.51 14.97 14.47
C PRO A 257 2.45 13.62 15.17
N GLU A 258 3.54 12.86 15.10
CA GLU A 258 3.68 11.47 15.53
C GLU A 258 3.21 10.46 14.48
N ASP A 259 4.17 9.68 13.98
CA ASP A 259 3.93 8.50 13.15
C ASP A 259 3.24 8.85 11.82
N LYS A 260 3.56 10.04 11.30
CA LYS A 260 3.15 10.52 9.97
C LYS A 260 4.34 10.54 9.03
N TYR A 261 4.15 10.01 7.81
CA TYR A 261 5.17 9.99 6.77
C TYR A 261 4.65 10.61 5.48
N SER A 262 5.54 11.29 4.76
CA SER A 262 5.29 11.87 3.44
C SER A 262 6.36 11.41 2.46
N LEU A 263 5.95 10.66 1.45
CA LEU A 263 6.78 10.24 0.33
C LEU A 263 6.40 11.06 -0.91
N VAL A 264 7.34 11.84 -1.43
CA VAL A 264 7.15 12.62 -2.65
C VAL A 264 8.06 12.09 -3.75
N LEU A 265 7.45 11.71 -4.87
CA LEU A 265 8.12 11.24 -6.09
C LEU A 265 8.38 12.42 -7.03
N GLU A 266 9.64 12.71 -7.35
CA GLU A 266 9.99 13.69 -8.37
C GLU A 266 9.52 13.22 -9.76
N ASN A 267 8.84 14.07 -10.53
CA ASN A 267 8.16 13.72 -11.78
C ASN A 267 7.10 12.61 -11.66
N GLY A 268 6.70 12.21 -10.46
CA GLY A 268 5.61 11.24 -10.27
C GLY A 268 4.27 11.87 -10.62
N ASP A 269 3.48 11.18 -11.44
CA ASP A 269 2.10 11.58 -11.76
C ASP A 269 1.07 10.81 -10.91
N HIS A 270 -0.22 11.08 -11.16
CA HIS A 270 -1.32 10.48 -10.42
C HIS A 270 -1.49 8.96 -10.60
N TYR A 271 -0.87 8.35 -11.62
CA TYR A 271 -1.08 6.93 -11.95
C TYR A 271 0.23 6.15 -12.03
N LEU A 272 1.35 6.74 -11.60
CA LEU A 272 2.70 6.21 -11.78
C LEU A 272 2.96 5.82 -13.24
N GLY A 273 2.62 6.71 -14.19
CA GLY A 273 2.79 6.43 -15.61
C GLY A 273 1.84 5.35 -16.16
N GLY A 274 0.67 5.19 -15.54
CA GLY A 274 -0.32 4.17 -15.90
C GLY A 274 -0.07 2.79 -15.28
N GLU A 275 0.94 2.66 -14.42
CA GLU A 275 1.22 1.39 -13.72
C GLU A 275 0.12 1.03 -12.68
N ILE A 276 -0.68 2.02 -12.24
CA ILE A 276 -1.84 1.81 -11.38
C ILE A 276 -3.13 2.45 -11.91
N CYS A 277 -4.28 1.95 -11.47
CA CYS A 277 -5.63 2.50 -11.73
C CYS A 277 -6.04 2.49 -13.22
N ARG A 278 -5.40 3.31 -14.08
CA ARG A 278 -5.75 3.55 -15.48
C ARG A 278 -4.51 3.40 -16.38
N PRO A 279 -4.30 2.24 -17.02
CA PRO A 279 -3.11 1.99 -17.85
C PRO A 279 -2.99 2.86 -19.10
N ASN A 280 -4.08 3.51 -19.49
CA ASN A 280 -4.13 4.41 -20.66
C ASN A 280 -4.08 5.89 -20.26
N ARG A 281 -3.71 6.22 -19.02
CA ARG A 281 -3.56 7.59 -18.52
C ARG A 281 -2.28 7.72 -17.70
N GLY A 282 -1.73 8.93 -17.71
CA GLY A 282 -0.44 9.22 -17.11
C GLY A 282 0.55 9.74 -18.16
N GLY A 283 1.74 10.09 -17.71
CA GLY A 283 2.94 10.30 -18.51
C GLY A 283 3.62 8.98 -18.83
N ASP A 284 4.93 9.01 -18.97
CA ASP A 284 5.73 7.83 -19.26
C ASP A 284 5.65 6.81 -18.10
N ASN A 285 5.65 5.51 -18.44
CA ASN A 285 5.65 4.42 -17.46
C ASN A 285 6.70 4.64 -16.36
N ASP A 286 6.31 4.47 -15.10
CA ASP A 286 7.14 4.76 -13.94
C ASP A 286 7.34 3.54 -13.01
N PRO A 287 7.99 2.47 -13.49
CA PRO A 287 8.24 1.28 -12.69
C PRO A 287 9.14 1.56 -11.49
N GLN A 288 10.00 2.58 -11.57
CA GLN A 288 10.83 3.01 -10.44
C GLN A 288 9.98 3.65 -9.34
N GLY A 289 9.02 4.52 -9.69
CA GLY A 289 8.07 5.08 -8.73
C GLY A 289 7.24 4.00 -8.03
N VAL A 290 6.76 3.00 -8.79
CA VAL A 290 6.06 1.83 -8.22
C VAL A 290 6.94 1.07 -7.24
N GLU A 291 8.22 0.83 -7.58
CA GLU A 291 9.16 0.14 -6.70
C GLU A 291 9.41 0.91 -5.40
N ILE A 292 9.60 2.23 -5.47
CA ILE A 292 9.82 3.07 -4.30
C ILE A 292 8.58 3.05 -3.38
N VAL A 293 7.39 3.26 -3.97
CA VAL A 293 6.11 3.28 -3.22
C VAL A 293 5.87 1.95 -2.53
N ARG A 294 5.95 0.82 -3.24
CA ARG A 294 5.64 -0.49 -2.63
C ARG A 294 6.62 -0.87 -1.53
N VAL A 295 7.91 -0.55 -1.67
CA VAL A 295 8.94 -0.86 -0.65
C VAL A 295 8.72 -0.03 0.62
N LEU A 296 8.55 1.29 0.49
CA LEU A 296 8.37 2.15 1.67
C LEU A 296 7.00 1.97 2.33
N ASN A 297 5.95 1.70 1.55
CA ASN A 297 4.66 1.29 2.10
C ASN A 297 4.77 -0.03 2.87
N THR A 298 5.56 -1.00 2.38
CA THR A 298 5.79 -2.27 3.11
C THR A 298 6.52 -2.02 4.43
N ALA A 299 7.60 -1.22 4.43
CA ALA A 299 8.31 -0.86 5.65
C ALA A 299 7.38 -0.18 6.67
N PHE A 300 6.45 0.66 6.21
CA PHE A 300 5.46 1.29 7.08
C PHE A 300 4.45 0.30 7.64
N LEU A 301 3.90 -0.57 6.80
CA LEU A 301 3.01 -1.64 7.26
C LEU A 301 3.73 -2.56 8.25
N ASP A 302 5.00 -2.90 8.03
CA ASP A 302 5.78 -3.74 8.93
C ASP A 302 5.98 -3.03 10.28
N ALA A 303 6.32 -1.73 10.25
CA ALA A 303 6.54 -0.92 11.45
C ALA A 303 5.29 -0.81 12.34
N TYR A 304 4.12 -0.58 11.74
CA TYR A 304 2.90 -0.21 12.49
C TYR A 304 1.85 -1.30 12.60
N VAL A 305 1.83 -2.25 11.67
CA VAL A 305 0.87 -3.36 11.67
C VAL A 305 1.50 -4.64 12.20
N LYS A 306 2.80 -4.89 11.94
CA LYS A 306 3.53 -6.03 12.52
C LYS A 306 4.34 -5.66 13.76
N ASN A 307 4.36 -4.39 14.15
CA ASN A 307 5.16 -3.86 15.25
C ASN A 307 6.67 -4.12 15.08
N ASP A 308 7.18 -4.07 13.85
CA ASP A 308 8.61 -4.26 13.57
C ASP A 308 9.42 -2.99 13.88
N SER A 309 10.15 -3.03 14.99
CA SER A 309 11.00 -1.91 15.44
C SER A 309 12.13 -1.57 14.46
N ALA A 310 12.65 -2.53 13.70
CA ALA A 310 13.72 -2.28 12.72
C ALA A 310 13.17 -1.58 11.48
N ALA A 311 11.97 -1.95 11.03
CA ALA A 311 11.27 -1.23 9.97
C ALA A 311 10.93 0.22 10.39
N LYS A 312 10.52 0.41 11.65
CA LYS A 312 10.26 1.74 12.22
C LYS A 312 11.52 2.61 12.27
N GLU A 313 12.64 2.04 12.74
CA GLU A 313 13.92 2.74 12.78
C GLU A 313 14.40 3.12 11.38
N PHE A 314 14.27 2.21 10.42
CA PHE A 314 14.64 2.50 9.04
C PHE A 314 13.87 3.68 8.46
N LEU A 315 12.54 3.69 8.58
CA LEU A 315 11.73 4.78 8.03
C LEU A 315 12.11 6.15 8.61
N ARG A 316 12.61 6.19 9.86
CA ARG A 316 13.00 7.42 10.55
C ARG A 316 14.43 7.86 10.26
N THR A 317 15.26 6.98 9.70
CA THR A 317 16.71 7.23 9.51
C THR A 317 17.17 7.14 8.06
N VAL A 318 16.37 6.56 7.16
CA VAL A 318 16.72 6.40 5.76
C VAL A 318 16.79 7.74 5.04
N ASP A 319 17.87 7.94 4.29
CA ASP A 319 17.99 9.00 3.30
C ASP A 319 17.45 8.50 1.95
N VAL A 320 16.13 8.60 1.76
CA VAL A 320 15.45 8.13 0.52
C VAL A 320 15.96 8.88 -0.71
N SER A 321 16.24 10.18 -0.60
CA SER A 321 16.78 10.98 -1.69
C SER A 321 18.11 10.41 -2.16
N SER A 322 19.02 10.06 -1.26
CA SER A 322 20.32 9.47 -1.60
C SER A 322 20.18 8.10 -2.27
N ILE A 323 19.41 7.16 -1.69
CA ILE A 323 19.31 5.79 -2.24
C ILE A 323 18.50 5.72 -3.54
N THR A 324 17.68 6.72 -3.81
CA THR A 324 16.87 6.79 -5.05
C THR A 324 17.44 7.75 -6.09
N SER A 325 18.64 8.31 -5.88
CA SER A 325 19.25 9.30 -6.78
C SER A 325 18.34 10.51 -7.03
N GLU A 326 17.83 11.09 -5.94
CA GLU A 326 16.92 12.25 -5.90
C GLU A 326 15.54 11.99 -6.53
N ARG A 327 15.22 10.74 -6.88
CA ARG A 327 13.92 10.36 -7.44
C ARG A 327 12.79 10.52 -6.43
N ALA A 328 13.06 10.38 -5.14
CA ALA A 328 12.04 10.50 -4.10
C ALA A 328 12.60 11.07 -2.80
N ALA A 329 11.76 11.79 -2.06
CA ALA A 329 12.06 12.27 -0.71
C ALA A 329 11.05 11.71 0.29
N LEU A 330 11.54 11.30 1.47
CA LEU A 330 10.71 10.85 2.58
C LEU A 330 10.88 11.82 3.75
N GLU A 331 9.77 12.28 4.30
CA GLU A 331 9.71 13.06 5.52
C GLU A 331 8.90 12.32 6.58
N TYR A 332 9.18 12.63 7.85
CA TYR A 332 8.53 12.06 9.02
C TYR A 332 8.31 13.15 10.07
N LYS A 333 7.16 13.11 10.76
CA LYS A 333 6.86 13.97 11.92
C LYS A 333 6.10 13.24 13.02
#